data_AF-A0A1H0IST1-F1
#
_entry.id   AF-A0A1H0IST1-F1
#
_cell.length_a   1.000
_cell.length_b   1.000
_cell.length_c   1.000
_cell.angle_alpha   90.00
_cell.angle_beta   90.00
_cell.angle_gamma   90.00
#
_symmetry.space_group_name_H-M   'P 1'
#
loop_
_entity.id
_entity.type
_entity.pdbx_description
1 polymer ?
#
loop_
_entity_poly.entity_id
_entity_poly.type
_entity_poly.pdbx_seq_one_letter_code
_entity_poly.pdbx_strand_id
1 'polypeptide(L)'
;MSRAHARPQRSKRVIVAGVAVAATLTAVTAAVAFAGGETATGSIACPQPVVAAVPAAAQVEVQRELANLDKQIAEADERLRASAGEGGPDFVQNAILGPLASKRVAALNRIETAIGRVATKPEGLERFATCGLGQAPAVSAPPATSRTSPAGSTGSAAPVAAGTIECPSPVVQNVPAAARAEVDREIANLGKQLAEANERLRTSAGQGGPNFVQNAILGPLASKRAAALDRIALAIGRVEARPQGLERFATCSLE
;
A
#
# COMPACT_ATOMS: atom_id res chain seq x y z
N MET A 1 37.10 -61.62 9.46
CA MET A 1 37.91 -61.82 8.24
C MET A 1 37.57 -60.69 7.27
N SER A 2 38.36 -59.62 7.30
CA SER A 2 38.10 -58.38 6.57
C SER A 2 38.88 -58.39 5.27
N ARG A 3 38.21 -58.29 4.12
CA ARG A 3 38.86 -58.11 2.83
C ARG A 3 38.92 -56.62 2.50
N ALA A 4 40.16 -56.13 2.49
CA ALA A 4 40.56 -54.88 1.88
C ALA A 4 40.44 -54.96 0.35
N HIS A 5 40.06 -53.86 -0.31
CA HIS A 5 40.46 -53.60 -1.68
C HIS A 5 41.01 -52.18 -1.80
N ALA A 6 42.21 -52.14 -2.37
CA ALA A 6 43.10 -51.01 -2.46
C ALA A 6 42.75 -50.09 -3.65
N ARG A 7 43.11 -48.81 -3.47
CA ARG A 7 43.26 -47.79 -4.53
C ARG A 7 44.20 -48.26 -5.65
N PRO A 8 44.05 -47.63 -6.83
CA PRO A 8 45.21 -47.11 -7.53
C PRO A 8 45.18 -45.57 -7.64
N GLN A 9 46.37 -45.01 -7.43
CA GLN A 9 46.79 -43.62 -7.51
C GLN A 9 47.08 -43.20 -8.97
N ARG A 10 46.87 -41.91 -9.29
CA ARG A 10 47.71 -40.98 -10.11
C ARG A 10 46.79 -39.93 -10.73
N SER A 11 47.11 -38.65 -10.85
CA SER A 11 48.26 -37.85 -10.42
C SER A 11 47.93 -36.38 -10.71
N LYS A 12 48.16 -35.53 -9.70
CA LYS A 12 48.54 -34.10 -9.75
C LYS A 12 48.36 -33.34 -11.08
N ARG A 13 47.45 -32.36 -11.08
CA ARG A 13 47.74 -30.99 -11.56
C ARG A 13 47.03 -29.98 -10.65
N VAL A 14 47.84 -29.35 -9.82
CA VAL A 14 47.50 -28.20 -8.98
C VAL A 14 47.63 -26.98 -9.89
N ILE A 15 46.53 -26.28 -10.14
CA ILE A 15 46.57 -24.88 -10.60
C ILE A 15 45.97 -24.07 -9.46
N VAL A 16 46.86 -23.64 -8.56
CA VAL A 16 46.59 -22.57 -7.59
C VAL A 16 46.64 -21.28 -8.39
N ALA A 17 45.49 -20.79 -8.83
CA ALA A 17 45.32 -19.38 -9.16
C ALA A 17 44.96 -18.68 -7.84
N GLY A 18 45.99 -18.22 -7.14
CA GLY A 18 45.82 -17.36 -5.97
C GLY A 18 45.20 -16.04 -6.39
N VAL A 19 43.90 -15.87 -6.13
CA VAL A 19 43.28 -14.55 -6.13
C VAL A 19 43.49 -13.98 -4.74
N ALA A 20 44.44 -13.05 -4.63
CA ALA A 20 44.58 -12.19 -3.47
C ALA A 20 43.30 -11.35 -3.36
N VAL A 21 42.39 -11.74 -2.46
CA VAL A 21 41.27 -10.87 -2.06
C VAL A 21 41.86 -9.83 -1.11
N ALA A 22 42.23 -8.69 -1.69
CA ALA A 22 42.44 -7.48 -0.92
C ALA A 22 41.15 -7.18 -0.15
N ALA A 23 41.19 -7.27 1.17
CA ALA A 23 40.12 -6.85 2.05
C ALA A 23 40.02 -5.32 2.03
N THR A 24 39.42 -4.77 0.98
CA THR A 24 38.88 -3.42 1.01
C THR A 24 37.57 -3.48 1.78
N LEU A 25 37.55 -2.88 2.97
CA LEU A 25 36.33 -2.53 3.70
C LEU A 25 35.54 -1.49 2.88
N THR A 26 34.89 -1.94 1.81
CA THR A 26 33.80 -1.20 1.19
C THR A 26 32.55 -1.57 1.97
N ALA A 27 31.96 -0.58 2.63
CA ALA A 27 30.64 -0.70 3.24
C ALA A 27 29.67 -1.30 2.20
N VAL A 28 29.26 -2.54 2.44
CA VAL A 28 28.28 -3.22 1.60
C VAL A 28 26.93 -2.59 1.93
N THR A 29 26.52 -1.61 1.15
CA THR A 29 25.10 -1.26 1.04
C THR A 29 24.44 -2.40 0.29
N ALA A 30 24.03 -3.45 1.01
CA ALA A 30 23.25 -4.54 0.44
C ALA A 30 21.86 -3.98 0.08
N ALA A 31 21.68 -3.55 -1.17
CA ALA A 31 20.37 -3.45 -1.77
C ALA A 31 19.87 -4.88 -1.99
N VAL A 32 18.98 -5.36 -1.12
CA VAL A 32 18.29 -6.63 -1.32
C VAL A 32 17.25 -6.45 -2.43
N ALA A 33 17.63 -6.79 -3.66
CA ALA A 33 16.69 -6.98 -4.75
C ALA A 33 16.17 -8.42 -4.67
N PHE A 34 14.93 -8.58 -4.23
CA PHE A 34 14.24 -9.87 -4.31
C PHE A 34 13.80 -10.09 -5.74
N ALA A 35 14.19 -11.23 -6.32
CA ALA A 35 13.76 -11.64 -7.65
C ALA A 35 12.22 -11.75 -7.66
N GLY A 36 11.58 -10.85 -8.40
CA GLY A 36 10.15 -10.91 -8.66
C GLY A 36 9.84 -12.12 -9.52
N GLY A 37 8.82 -12.87 -9.12
CA GLY A 37 8.28 -13.98 -9.90
C GLY A 37 7.85 -13.54 -11.29
N GLU A 38 7.99 -14.47 -12.22
CA GLU A 38 7.58 -14.37 -13.62
C GLU A 38 6.14 -13.82 -13.73
N THR A 39 5.95 -12.78 -14.54
CA THR A 39 4.65 -12.16 -14.80
C THR A 39 3.76 -13.14 -15.57
N ALA A 40 3.00 -13.96 -14.85
CA ALA A 40 1.92 -14.73 -15.43
C ALA A 40 0.78 -13.76 -15.79
N THR A 41 0.39 -13.75 -17.07
CA THR A 41 -0.85 -13.10 -17.52
C THR A 41 -2.02 -13.65 -16.71
N GLY A 42 -2.65 -12.80 -15.89
CA GLY A 42 -3.75 -13.18 -14.99
C GLY A 42 -3.43 -13.21 -13.50
N SER A 43 -2.27 -12.73 -13.05
CA SER A 43 -1.93 -12.58 -11.62
C SER A 43 -2.09 -11.14 -11.12
N ILE A 44 -2.26 -10.96 -9.81
CA ILE A 44 -2.27 -9.66 -9.17
C ILE A 44 -0.83 -9.18 -8.99
N ALA A 45 -0.53 -8.00 -9.51
CA ALA A 45 0.76 -7.36 -9.38
C ALA A 45 0.64 -6.08 -8.55
N CYS A 46 1.42 -6.01 -7.48
CA CYS A 46 1.42 -4.87 -6.57
C CYS A 46 2.77 -4.14 -6.63
N PRO A 47 2.77 -2.79 -6.61
CA PRO A 47 4.02 -2.04 -6.63
C PRO A 47 4.75 -2.19 -5.29
N GLN A 48 6.07 -2.20 -5.35
CA GLN A 48 6.91 -2.39 -4.17
C GLN A 48 7.14 -1.06 -3.44
N PRO A 49 6.83 -0.97 -2.14
CA PRO A 49 7.09 0.25 -1.37
C PRO A 49 8.59 0.48 -1.19
N VAL A 50 9.05 1.69 -1.53
CA VAL A 50 10.44 2.09 -1.31
C VAL A 50 10.56 2.75 0.06
N VAL A 51 11.29 2.11 0.98
CA VAL A 51 11.68 2.68 2.28
C VAL A 51 13.20 2.86 2.32
N ALA A 52 13.68 4.10 2.44
CA ALA A 52 15.10 4.42 2.30
C ALA A 52 15.97 3.83 3.42
N ALA A 53 15.44 3.69 4.64
CA ALA A 53 16.08 2.97 5.74
C ALA A 53 15.03 2.53 6.78
N VAL A 54 15.02 1.25 7.13
CA VAL A 54 14.20 0.72 8.24
C VAL A 54 15.10 0.59 9.48
N PRO A 55 14.86 1.36 10.55
CA PRO A 55 15.63 1.25 11.80
C PRO A 55 15.57 -0.16 12.37
N ALA A 56 16.68 -0.66 12.95
CA ALA A 56 16.76 -2.03 13.49
C ALA A 56 15.63 -2.36 14.46
N ALA A 57 15.23 -1.40 15.30
CA ALA A 57 14.13 -1.54 16.26
C ALA A 57 12.75 -1.74 15.61
N ALA A 58 12.55 -1.33 14.36
CA ALA A 58 11.29 -1.47 13.62
C ALA A 58 11.27 -2.69 12.69
N GLN A 59 12.41 -3.33 12.43
CA GLN A 59 12.53 -4.37 11.40
C GLN A 59 11.57 -5.55 11.60
N VAL A 60 11.44 -6.05 12.84
CA VAL A 60 10.55 -7.20 13.14
C VAL A 60 9.09 -6.87 12.89
N GLU A 61 8.65 -5.66 13.29
CA GLU A 61 7.27 -5.21 13.05
C GLU A 61 7.01 -4.99 11.56
N VAL A 62 7.92 -4.33 10.85
CA VAL A 62 7.82 -4.12 9.40
C VAL A 62 7.81 -5.45 8.65
N GLN A 63 8.70 -6.38 8.96
CA GLN A 63 8.76 -7.70 8.32
C GLN A 63 7.47 -8.49 8.52
N ARG A 64 6.87 -8.42 9.71
CA ARG A 64 5.58 -9.05 10.00
C ARG A 64 4.44 -8.44 9.17
N GLU A 65 4.39 -7.12 9.06
CA GLU A 65 3.38 -6.45 8.22
C GLU A 65 3.57 -6.80 6.74
N LEU A 66 4.81 -6.89 6.25
CA LEU A 66 5.10 -7.33 4.88
C LEU A 66 4.67 -8.78 4.64
N ALA A 67 4.97 -9.71 5.56
CA ALA A 67 4.52 -11.09 5.45
C ALA A 67 2.98 -11.22 5.46
N ASN A 68 2.30 -10.38 6.23
CA ASN A 68 0.83 -10.31 6.20
C ASN A 68 0.30 -9.80 4.85
N LEU A 69 1.00 -8.85 4.22
CA LEU A 69 0.66 -8.38 2.89
C LEU A 69 0.82 -9.46 1.83
N ASP A 70 1.93 -10.20 1.87
CA ASP A 70 2.18 -11.30 0.93
C ASP A 70 1.08 -12.36 1.01
N LYS A 71 0.63 -12.70 2.23
CA LYS A 71 -0.50 -13.60 2.44
C LYS A 71 -1.80 -13.05 1.82
N GLN A 72 -2.09 -11.76 2.00
CA GLN A 72 -3.29 -11.15 1.44
C GLN A 72 -3.28 -11.09 -0.08
N ILE A 73 -2.10 -10.93 -0.70
CA ILE A 73 -1.94 -11.00 -2.15
C ILE A 73 -2.22 -12.42 -2.63
N ALA A 74 -1.66 -13.44 -1.97
CA ALA A 74 -1.90 -14.83 -2.31
C ALA A 74 -3.39 -15.23 -2.20
N GLU A 75 -4.09 -14.78 -1.14
CA GLU A 75 -5.54 -14.96 -1.00
C GLU A 75 -6.32 -14.27 -2.13
N ALA A 76 -5.87 -13.09 -2.57
CA ALA A 76 -6.51 -12.36 -3.65
C ALA A 76 -6.26 -13.02 -5.02
N ASP A 77 -5.06 -13.56 -5.27
CA ASP A 77 -4.74 -14.36 -6.46
C ASP A 77 -5.57 -15.64 -6.51
N GLU A 78 -5.80 -16.27 -5.36
CA GLU A 78 -6.67 -17.44 -5.26
C GLU A 78 -8.12 -17.09 -5.59
N ARG A 79 -8.64 -16.00 -5.04
CA ARG A 79 -9.97 -15.50 -5.39
C ARG A 79 -10.09 -15.13 -6.86
N LEU A 80 -9.06 -14.52 -7.44
CA LEU A 80 -9.02 -14.19 -8.87
C LEU A 80 -9.11 -15.43 -9.75
N ARG A 81 -8.40 -16.50 -9.40
CA ARG A 81 -8.46 -17.79 -10.09
C ARG A 81 -9.82 -18.48 -9.91
N ALA A 82 -10.36 -18.47 -8.69
CA ALA A 82 -11.62 -19.11 -8.37
C ALA A 82 -12.84 -18.43 -9.02
N SER A 83 -12.77 -17.11 -9.26
CA SER A 83 -13.85 -16.33 -9.88
C SER A 83 -13.65 -16.09 -11.39
N ALA A 84 -12.80 -16.88 -12.05
CA ALA A 84 -12.55 -16.72 -13.48
C ALA A 84 -13.82 -17.02 -14.30
N GLY A 85 -14.34 -15.99 -14.99
CA GLY A 85 -15.59 -16.09 -15.77
C GLY A 85 -16.86 -15.76 -14.98
N GLU A 86 -16.74 -15.39 -13.71
CA GLU A 86 -17.86 -14.95 -12.88
C GLU A 86 -17.86 -13.43 -12.68
N GLY A 87 -19.05 -12.82 -12.69
CA GLY A 87 -19.25 -11.40 -12.40
C GLY A 87 -19.22 -10.47 -13.62
N GLY A 88 -19.64 -9.23 -13.40
CA GLY A 88 -19.64 -8.18 -14.43
C GLY A 88 -18.24 -7.60 -14.70
N PRO A 89 -18.11 -6.68 -15.67
CA PRO A 89 -16.82 -6.12 -16.11
C PRO A 89 -15.97 -5.50 -14.99
N ASP A 90 -16.59 -5.02 -13.91
CA ASP A 90 -15.89 -4.39 -12.78
C ASP A 90 -15.66 -5.32 -11.57
N PHE A 91 -16.04 -6.60 -11.67
CA PHE A 91 -15.99 -7.52 -10.51
C PHE A 91 -14.59 -7.60 -9.91
N VAL A 92 -13.56 -7.79 -10.74
CA VAL A 92 -12.17 -7.89 -10.27
C VAL A 92 -11.74 -6.61 -9.58
N GLN A 93 -12.11 -5.45 -10.12
CA GLN A 93 -11.77 -4.15 -9.54
C GLN A 93 -12.45 -3.95 -8.18
N ASN A 94 -13.73 -4.30 -8.06
CA ASN A 94 -14.54 -4.01 -6.87
C ASN A 94 -14.41 -5.06 -5.77
N ALA A 95 -14.36 -6.35 -6.11
CA ALA A 95 -14.41 -7.44 -5.15
C ALA A 95 -13.02 -7.96 -4.76
N ILE A 96 -12.00 -7.74 -5.59
CA ILE A 96 -10.65 -8.29 -5.39
C ILE A 96 -9.66 -7.14 -5.16
N LEU A 97 -9.44 -6.29 -6.17
CA LEU A 97 -8.42 -5.25 -6.12
C LEU A 97 -8.77 -4.13 -5.13
N GLY A 98 -10.03 -3.74 -5.01
CA GLY A 98 -10.49 -2.74 -4.05
C GLY A 98 -10.21 -3.12 -2.58
N PRO A 99 -10.72 -4.26 -2.09
CA PRO A 99 -10.42 -4.75 -0.74
C PRO A 99 -8.92 -4.97 -0.50
N LEU A 100 -8.19 -5.48 -1.50
CA LEU A 100 -6.74 -5.65 -1.40
C LEU A 100 -6.02 -4.31 -1.25
N ALA A 101 -6.40 -3.29 -2.02
CA ALA A 101 -5.84 -1.96 -1.91
C ALA A 101 -6.09 -1.37 -0.51
N SER A 102 -7.30 -1.48 0.04
CA SER A 102 -7.62 -1.03 1.40
C SER A 102 -6.77 -1.73 2.46
N LYS A 103 -6.61 -3.06 2.38
CA LYS A 103 -5.75 -3.80 3.31
C LYS A 103 -4.28 -3.38 3.19
N ARG A 104 -3.80 -3.13 1.97
CA ARG A 104 -2.45 -2.60 1.72
C ARG A 104 -2.25 -1.21 2.29
N VAL A 105 -3.19 -0.29 2.12
CA VAL A 105 -3.14 1.04 2.76
C VAL A 105 -3.00 0.89 4.28
N ALA A 106 -3.78 0.01 4.91
CA ALA A 106 -3.73 -0.19 6.35
C ALA A 106 -2.35 -0.71 6.81
N ALA A 107 -1.78 -1.70 6.12
CA ALA A 107 -0.46 -2.24 6.45
C ALA A 107 0.66 -1.20 6.23
N LEU A 108 0.61 -0.46 5.12
CA LEU A 108 1.60 0.59 4.81
C LEU A 108 1.58 1.70 5.86
N ASN A 109 0.40 2.10 6.35
CA ASN A 109 0.27 3.03 7.49
C ASN A 109 0.83 2.46 8.80
N ARG A 110 0.68 1.14 9.05
CA ARG A 110 1.30 0.50 10.22
C ARG A 110 2.82 0.51 10.11
N ILE A 111 3.37 0.26 8.92
CA ILE A 111 4.81 0.37 8.64
C ILE A 111 5.32 1.79 8.90
N GLU A 112 4.63 2.80 8.36
CA GLU A 112 4.96 4.20 8.62
C GLU A 112 4.96 4.52 10.12
N THR A 113 3.94 4.07 10.84
CA THR A 113 3.80 4.30 12.28
C THR A 113 4.91 3.58 13.07
N ALA A 114 5.22 2.33 12.73
CA ALA A 114 6.27 1.56 13.38
C ALA A 114 7.64 2.23 13.23
N ILE A 115 7.96 2.72 12.02
CA ILE A 115 9.18 3.49 11.77
C ILE A 115 9.14 4.83 12.52
N GLY A 116 8.00 5.53 12.49
CA GLY A 116 7.80 6.82 13.15
C GLY A 116 7.95 6.82 14.68
N ARG A 117 7.86 5.65 15.33
CA ARG A 117 8.13 5.51 16.77
C ARG A 117 9.61 5.59 17.12
N VAL A 118 10.50 5.31 16.17
CA VAL A 118 11.95 5.14 16.42
C VAL A 118 12.83 5.97 15.49
N ALA A 119 12.26 6.58 14.45
CA ALA A 119 12.91 7.49 13.52
C ALA A 119 11.89 8.47 12.92
N THR A 120 12.35 9.37 12.05
CA THR A 120 11.47 10.23 11.26
C THR A 120 10.47 9.37 10.47
N LYS A 121 9.17 9.61 10.69
CA LYS A 121 8.09 8.89 10.01
C LYS A 121 8.22 9.08 8.49
N PRO A 122 8.30 8.00 7.70
CA PRO A 122 8.19 8.09 6.26
C PRO A 122 6.74 8.44 5.89
N GLU A 123 6.56 9.28 4.88
CA GLU A 123 5.24 9.70 4.41
C GLU A 123 5.00 9.21 2.97
N GLY A 124 3.73 8.98 2.66
CA GLY A 124 3.29 8.68 1.31
C GLY A 124 3.49 7.23 0.92
N LEU A 125 3.66 6.28 1.84
CA LEU A 125 3.75 4.85 1.49
C LEU A 125 2.43 4.32 0.94
N GLU A 126 1.30 4.94 1.27
CA GLU A 126 -0.02 4.55 0.77
C GLU A 126 -0.15 4.61 -0.76
N ARG A 127 0.71 5.35 -1.44
CA ARG A 127 0.76 5.40 -2.92
C ARG A 127 1.11 4.05 -3.56
N PHE A 128 1.71 3.13 -2.79
CA PHE A 128 2.04 1.78 -3.23
C PHE A 128 0.92 0.77 -2.94
N ALA A 129 -0.24 1.22 -2.45
CA ALA A 129 -1.30 0.31 -2.04
C ALA A 129 -2.07 -0.30 -3.20
N THR A 130 -2.21 0.41 -4.33
CA THR A 130 -3.00 -0.04 -5.47
C THR A 130 -2.28 -1.14 -6.25
N CYS A 131 -2.94 -2.29 -6.42
CA CYS A 131 -2.46 -3.38 -7.25
C CYS A 131 -3.24 -3.44 -8.56
N GLY A 132 -2.66 -4.07 -9.59
CA GLY A 132 -3.23 -4.23 -10.92
C GLY A 132 -3.22 -5.68 -11.35
N LEU A 133 -3.94 -5.99 -12.43
CA LEU A 133 -3.92 -7.31 -13.07
C LEU A 133 -2.81 -7.38 -14.10
N GLY A 134 -1.95 -8.39 -14.00
CA GLY A 134 -0.82 -8.65 -14.89
C GLY A 134 0.34 -7.66 -14.76
N GLN A 135 0.07 -6.42 -14.34
CA GLN A 135 1.07 -5.37 -14.17
C GLN A 135 0.74 -4.47 -12.99
N ALA A 136 1.75 -4.16 -12.18
CA ALA A 136 1.60 -3.20 -11.09
C ALA A 136 1.35 -1.80 -11.67
N PRO A 137 0.40 -1.01 -11.12
CA PRO A 137 0.17 0.36 -11.53
C PRO A 137 1.43 1.21 -11.34
N ALA A 138 1.63 2.18 -12.23
CA ALA A 138 2.69 3.15 -12.06
C ALA A 138 2.49 3.92 -10.74
N VAL A 139 3.54 3.99 -9.93
CA VAL A 139 3.53 4.77 -8.70
C VAL A 139 4.07 6.16 -9.01
N SER A 140 3.22 7.16 -8.92
CA SER A 140 3.65 8.55 -9.07
C SER A 140 4.62 8.92 -7.95
N ALA A 141 5.69 9.64 -8.30
CA ALA A 141 6.62 10.19 -7.33
C ALA A 141 5.85 11.06 -6.30
N PRO A 142 6.28 11.08 -5.03
CA PRO A 142 5.69 11.99 -4.05
C PRO A 142 5.82 13.42 -4.59
N PRO A 143 4.80 14.29 -4.39
CA PRO A 143 4.89 15.66 -4.85
C PRO A 143 6.10 16.31 -4.18
N ALA A 144 7.13 16.60 -4.98
CA ALA A 144 8.22 17.44 -4.52
C ALA A 144 7.60 18.78 -4.14
N THR A 145 7.82 19.23 -2.91
CA THR A 145 7.37 20.54 -2.44
C THR A 145 8.16 21.64 -3.16
N SER A 146 7.87 21.84 -4.44
CA SER A 146 8.45 22.89 -5.27
C SER A 146 7.42 23.99 -5.39
N ARG A 147 7.61 25.05 -4.60
CA ARG A 147 6.97 26.34 -4.82
C ARG A 147 7.48 26.88 -6.16
N THR A 148 6.60 27.08 -7.14
CA THR A 148 6.52 28.24 -8.07
C THR A 148 5.76 27.88 -9.37
N SER A 149 4.64 28.60 -9.54
CA SER A 149 3.83 29.05 -10.68
C SER A 149 3.81 28.36 -12.07
N PRO A 150 2.65 28.39 -12.77
CA PRO A 150 2.41 27.66 -14.01
C PRO A 150 2.79 28.45 -15.28
N ALA A 151 3.32 27.75 -16.28
CA ALA A 151 3.41 28.22 -17.66
C ALA A 151 2.54 27.31 -18.54
N GLY A 152 1.76 27.93 -19.42
CA GLY A 152 0.54 27.36 -19.99
C GLY A 152 0.71 26.26 -21.03
N SER A 153 -0.38 25.52 -21.21
CA SER A 153 -0.80 25.03 -22.52
C SER A 153 -2.33 25.00 -22.54
N THR A 154 -2.90 25.88 -23.34
CA THR A 154 -4.32 26.03 -23.62
C THR A 154 -4.80 24.85 -24.48
N GLY A 155 -5.63 23.99 -23.90
CA GLY A 155 -6.48 23.05 -24.62
C GLY A 155 -7.89 23.18 -24.08
N SER A 156 -8.77 23.84 -24.84
CA SER A 156 -10.17 24.06 -24.49
C SER A 156 -10.92 22.72 -24.40
N ALA A 157 -11.32 22.37 -23.18
CA ALA A 157 -12.41 21.44 -22.93
C ALA A 157 -13.35 22.08 -21.90
N ALA A 158 -14.64 22.04 -22.18
CA ALA A 158 -15.70 22.71 -21.43
C ALA A 158 -15.64 22.39 -19.92
N PRO A 159 -16.00 23.33 -19.02
CA PRO A 159 -16.01 23.07 -17.59
C PRO A 159 -17.10 22.04 -17.28
N VAL A 160 -16.68 20.83 -16.93
CA VAL A 160 -17.51 19.94 -16.11
C VAL A 160 -17.78 20.69 -14.81
N ALA A 161 -19.06 20.91 -14.51
CA ALA A 161 -19.49 21.59 -13.29
C ALA A 161 -18.78 20.96 -12.09
N ALA A 162 -18.21 21.81 -11.23
CA ALA A 162 -17.46 21.44 -10.06
C ALA A 162 -18.38 20.73 -9.05
N GLY A 163 -18.49 19.40 -9.16
CA GLY A 163 -19.17 18.61 -8.16
C GLY A 163 -18.49 18.72 -6.79
N THR A 164 -19.22 18.43 -5.72
CA THR A 164 -18.65 18.34 -4.37
C THR A 164 -18.65 16.90 -3.91
N ILE A 165 -17.54 16.47 -3.31
CA ILE A 165 -17.47 15.13 -2.72
C ILE A 165 -18.15 15.19 -1.36
N GLU A 166 -19.13 14.32 -1.17
CA GLU A 166 -19.84 14.15 0.09
C GLU A 166 -19.60 12.74 0.64
N CYS A 167 -19.31 12.68 1.94
CA CYS A 167 -19.04 11.43 2.61
C CYS A 167 -20.02 11.23 3.77
N PRO A 168 -20.62 10.03 3.90
CA PRO A 168 -21.52 9.74 4.99
C PRO A 168 -20.77 9.79 6.33
N SER A 169 -21.34 10.48 7.32
CA SER A 169 -20.74 10.61 8.64
C SER A 169 -21.01 9.37 9.50
N PRO A 170 -19.98 8.77 10.13
CA PRO A 170 -20.20 7.63 11.01
C PRO A 170 -20.87 8.09 12.31
N VAL A 171 -22.07 7.57 12.57
CA VAL A 171 -22.74 7.79 13.85
C VAL A 171 -22.18 6.80 14.87
N VAL A 172 -21.26 7.26 15.72
CA VAL A 172 -20.75 6.50 16.88
C VAL A 172 -21.46 6.98 18.15
N GLN A 173 -22.53 6.27 18.51
CA GLN A 173 -23.24 6.52 19.77
C GLN A 173 -22.40 5.98 20.95
N ASN A 174 -22.44 6.69 22.09
CA ASN A 174 -21.90 6.22 23.37
C ASN A 174 -20.38 5.97 23.43
N VAL A 175 -19.56 6.76 22.74
CA VAL A 175 -18.09 6.62 22.80
C VAL A 175 -17.60 6.67 24.27
N PRO A 176 -16.89 5.64 24.77
CA PRO A 176 -16.38 5.60 26.14
C PRO A 176 -15.39 6.73 26.39
N ALA A 177 -15.39 7.29 27.61
CA ALA A 177 -14.51 8.42 27.96
C ALA A 177 -13.03 8.14 27.67
N ALA A 178 -12.58 6.90 27.90
CA ALA A 178 -11.21 6.48 27.63
C ALA A 178 -10.85 6.42 26.12
N ALA A 179 -11.83 6.30 25.23
CA ALA A 179 -11.62 6.24 23.78
C ALA A 179 -11.86 7.59 23.08
N ARG A 180 -12.55 8.54 23.72
CA ARG A 180 -12.99 9.82 23.09
C ARG A 180 -11.87 10.56 22.38
N ALA A 181 -10.75 10.79 23.06
CA ALA A 181 -9.65 11.53 22.46
C ALA A 181 -9.07 10.86 21.20
N GLU A 182 -9.07 9.52 21.12
CA GLU A 182 -8.62 8.80 19.92
C GLU A 182 -9.67 8.86 18.81
N VAL A 183 -10.95 8.67 19.16
CA VAL A 183 -12.07 8.77 18.22
C VAL A 183 -12.18 10.18 17.62
N ASP A 184 -12.07 11.23 18.43
CA ASP A 184 -12.14 12.62 17.97
C ASP A 184 -11.01 12.97 17.00
N ARG A 185 -9.79 12.45 17.26
CA ARG A 185 -8.66 12.60 16.33
C ARG A 185 -8.94 11.93 14.99
N GLU A 186 -9.50 10.73 14.99
CA GLU A 186 -9.83 10.04 13.74
C GLU A 186 -11.00 10.69 12.99
N ILE A 187 -12.00 11.23 13.69
CA ILE A 187 -13.07 12.02 13.06
C ILE A 187 -12.48 13.30 12.42
N ALA A 188 -11.56 13.98 13.10
CA ALA A 188 -10.86 15.13 12.51
C ALA A 188 -10.03 14.73 11.27
N ASN A 189 -9.39 13.55 11.29
CA ASN A 189 -8.67 13.02 10.13
C ASN A 189 -9.63 12.72 8.95
N LEU A 190 -10.81 12.15 9.20
CA LEU A 190 -11.83 11.95 8.18
C LEU A 190 -12.24 13.27 7.50
N GLY A 191 -12.39 14.34 8.29
CA GLY A 191 -12.68 15.68 7.77
C GLY A 191 -11.55 16.24 6.89
N LYS A 192 -10.29 16.08 7.32
CA LYS A 192 -9.12 16.50 6.51
C LYS A 192 -9.03 15.76 5.18
N GLN A 193 -9.23 14.44 5.20
CA GLN A 193 -9.21 13.61 3.99
C GLN A 193 -10.30 14.06 2.98
N LEU A 194 -11.47 14.45 3.47
CA LEU A 194 -12.55 14.98 2.63
C LEU A 194 -12.17 16.35 2.04
N ALA A 195 -11.56 17.24 2.83
CA ALA A 195 -11.11 18.54 2.35
C ALA A 195 -10.02 18.40 1.28
N GLU A 196 -9.03 17.53 1.50
CA GLU A 196 -7.98 17.23 0.52
C GLU A 196 -8.53 16.65 -0.78
N ALA A 197 -9.52 15.75 -0.69
CA ALA A 197 -10.15 15.17 -1.87
C ALA A 197 -10.96 16.20 -2.67
N ASN A 198 -11.69 17.08 -1.98
CA ASN A 198 -12.42 18.19 -2.60
C ASN A 198 -11.49 19.22 -3.25
N GLU A 199 -10.35 19.51 -2.62
CA GLU A 199 -9.31 20.35 -3.23
C GLU A 199 -8.72 19.71 -4.49
N ARG A 200 -8.44 18.40 -4.41
CA ARG A 200 -7.94 17.65 -5.57
C ARG A 200 -8.95 17.59 -6.70
N LEU A 201 -10.24 17.47 -6.39
CA LEU A 201 -11.31 17.52 -7.38
C LEU A 201 -11.34 18.88 -8.09
N ARG A 202 -11.26 19.98 -7.34
CA ARG A 202 -11.21 21.34 -7.91
C ARG A 202 -10.01 21.55 -8.81
N THR A 203 -8.83 21.13 -8.36
CA THR A 203 -7.56 21.34 -9.07
C THR A 203 -7.35 20.38 -10.25
N SER A 204 -8.12 19.29 -10.32
CA SER A 204 -8.06 18.30 -11.41
C SER A 204 -9.19 18.44 -12.44
N ALA A 205 -9.95 19.54 -12.41
CA ALA A 205 -11.01 19.79 -13.38
C ALA A 205 -10.45 19.81 -14.82
N GLY A 206 -11.00 18.96 -15.69
CA GLY A 206 -10.53 18.79 -17.08
C GLY A 206 -9.29 17.89 -17.25
N GLN A 207 -8.80 17.25 -16.18
CA GLN A 207 -7.68 16.30 -16.24
C GLN A 207 -8.18 14.85 -16.14
N GLY A 208 -7.69 13.99 -17.03
CA GLY A 208 -7.96 12.56 -17.02
C GLY A 208 -9.25 12.15 -17.76
N GLY A 209 -9.36 10.85 -18.04
CA GLY A 209 -10.53 10.26 -18.73
C GLY A 209 -11.77 10.15 -17.85
N PRO A 210 -12.89 9.59 -18.37
CA PRO A 210 -14.20 9.58 -17.70
C PRO A 210 -14.22 8.93 -16.31
N ASN A 211 -13.27 8.04 -16.00
CA ASN A 211 -13.18 7.35 -14.71
C ASN A 211 -12.14 7.97 -13.74
N PHE A 212 -11.54 9.11 -14.08
CA PHE A 212 -10.46 9.70 -13.28
C PHE A 212 -10.91 10.02 -11.86
N VAL A 213 -12.05 10.68 -11.67
CA VAL A 213 -12.55 11.05 -10.34
C VAL A 213 -12.79 9.80 -9.49
N GLN A 214 -13.39 8.76 -10.08
CA GLN A 214 -13.66 7.51 -9.40
C GLN A 214 -12.38 6.80 -8.96
N ASN A 215 -11.40 6.68 -9.85
CA ASN A 215 -10.19 5.88 -9.62
C ASN A 215 -9.11 6.64 -8.83
N ALA A 216 -8.93 7.92 -9.14
CA ALA A 216 -7.86 8.71 -8.56
C ALA A 216 -8.29 9.42 -7.27
N ILE A 217 -9.56 9.79 -7.12
CA ILE A 217 -10.02 10.61 -5.99
C ILE A 217 -10.89 9.77 -5.04
N LEU A 218 -12.03 9.25 -5.52
CA LEU A 218 -13.00 8.56 -4.67
C LEU A 218 -12.48 7.21 -4.15
N GLY A 219 -11.78 6.42 -4.97
CA GLY A 219 -11.19 5.14 -4.56
C GLY A 219 -10.16 5.28 -3.42
N PRO A 220 -9.14 6.15 -3.55
CA PRO A 220 -8.19 6.41 -2.48
C PRO A 220 -8.84 7.04 -1.24
N LEU A 221 -9.82 7.96 -1.43
CA LEU A 221 -10.56 8.55 -0.33
C LEU A 221 -11.32 7.46 0.46
N ALA A 222 -12.03 6.56 -0.22
CA ALA A 222 -12.74 5.47 0.42
C ALA A 222 -11.80 4.56 1.22
N SER A 223 -10.62 4.25 0.67
CA SER A 223 -9.60 3.44 1.36
C SER A 223 -9.06 4.14 2.63
N LYS A 224 -8.75 5.44 2.53
CA LYS A 224 -8.26 6.25 3.66
C LYS A 224 -9.31 6.37 4.77
N ARG A 225 -10.58 6.55 4.39
CA ARG A 225 -11.69 6.59 5.35
C ARG A 225 -11.94 5.25 6.02
N ALA A 226 -11.92 4.15 5.26
CA ALA A 226 -12.04 2.80 5.82
C ALA A 226 -10.99 2.53 6.89
N ALA A 227 -9.74 2.94 6.67
CA ALA A 227 -8.66 2.80 7.65
C ALA A 227 -8.91 3.63 8.93
N ALA A 228 -9.39 4.87 8.81
CA ALA A 228 -9.73 5.69 9.97
C ALA A 228 -10.95 5.12 10.74
N LEU A 229 -11.96 4.62 10.03
CA LEU A 229 -13.13 3.95 10.62
C LEU A 229 -12.75 2.66 11.37
N ASP A 230 -11.80 1.88 10.84
CA ASP A 230 -11.24 0.70 11.54
C ASP A 230 -10.50 1.11 12.82
N ARG A 231 -9.71 2.21 12.79
CA ARG A 231 -9.06 2.75 13.99
C ARG A 231 -10.06 3.21 15.05
N ILE A 232 -11.16 3.85 14.65
CA ILE A 232 -12.27 4.20 15.55
C ILE A 232 -12.87 2.93 16.18
N ALA A 233 -13.17 1.91 15.38
CA ALA A 233 -13.72 0.65 15.88
C ALA A 233 -12.78 -0.03 16.87
N LEU A 234 -11.47 -0.04 16.59
CA LEU A 234 -10.45 -0.61 17.46
C LEU A 234 -10.29 0.20 18.76
N ALA A 235 -10.30 1.53 18.70
CA ALA A 235 -10.19 2.39 19.89
C ALA A 235 -11.33 2.13 20.87
N ILE A 236 -12.56 2.04 20.35
CA ILE A 236 -13.76 1.69 21.14
C ILE A 236 -13.65 0.23 21.63
N GLY A 237 -13.24 -0.69 20.75
CA GLY A 237 -13.08 -2.13 21.04
C GLY A 237 -12.07 -2.48 22.14
N ARG A 238 -11.18 -1.56 22.52
CA ARG A 238 -10.25 -1.73 23.66
C ARG A 238 -10.92 -1.46 25.01
N VAL A 239 -12.02 -0.72 25.02
CA VAL A 239 -12.71 -0.28 26.24
C VAL A 239 -14.05 -1.01 26.39
N GLU A 240 -14.74 -1.28 25.29
CA GLU A 240 -16.03 -1.97 25.27
C GLU A 240 -16.19 -2.83 24.00
N ALA A 241 -17.40 -3.34 23.74
CA ALA A 241 -17.68 -4.12 22.55
C ALA A 241 -17.39 -3.33 21.26
N ARG A 242 -16.58 -3.93 20.38
CA ARG A 242 -16.20 -3.30 19.11
C ARG A 242 -17.42 -3.06 18.22
N PRO A 243 -17.69 -1.81 17.78
CA PRO A 243 -18.78 -1.50 16.87
C PRO A 243 -18.54 -2.14 15.50
N GLN A 244 -19.62 -2.66 14.91
CA GLN A 244 -19.62 -3.32 13.60
C GLN A 244 -20.29 -2.42 12.55
N GLY A 245 -19.96 -2.64 11.27
CA GLY A 245 -20.62 -1.95 10.17
C GLY A 245 -20.18 -0.50 9.99
N LEU A 246 -19.02 -0.09 10.51
CA LEU A 246 -18.47 1.25 10.31
C LEU A 246 -17.90 1.42 8.90
N GLU A 247 -17.48 0.34 8.25
CA GLU A 247 -16.98 0.29 6.88
C GLU A 247 -17.96 0.83 5.84
N ARG A 248 -19.27 0.79 6.13
CA ARG A 248 -20.31 1.37 5.24
C ARG A 248 -20.19 2.89 5.07
N PHE A 249 -19.50 3.57 5.99
CA PHE A 249 -19.28 5.02 5.95
C PHE A 249 -18.00 5.43 5.18
N ALA A 250 -17.29 4.45 4.62
CA ALA A 250 -16.05 4.69 3.90
C ALA A 250 -16.30 5.27 2.50
N THR A 251 -17.32 4.79 1.80
CA THR A 251 -17.62 5.21 0.42
C THR A 251 -18.23 6.61 0.40
N CYS A 252 -17.69 7.48 -0.45
CA CYS A 252 -18.17 8.84 -0.68
C CYS A 252 -18.73 8.97 -2.10
N SER A 253 -19.69 9.86 -2.30
CA SER A 253 -20.28 10.18 -3.60
C SER A 253 -19.81 11.54 -4.11
N LEU A 254 -19.98 11.75 -5.41
CA LEU A 254 -19.84 13.04 -6.06
C LEU A 254 -21.24 13.57 -6.35
N GLU A 255 -21.56 14.75 -5.85
CA GLU A 255 -22.81 15.50 -6.10
C GLU A 255 -22.60 16.61 -7.12
#